data_AF-A0A1C9EFU5-F1
#
_entry.id   AF-A0A1C9EFU5-F1
#
_cell.length_a   1.000
_cell.length_b   1.000
_cell.length_c   1.000
_cell.angle_alpha   90.00
_cell.angle_beta   90.00
_cell.angle_gamma   90.00
#
_symmetry.space_group_name_H-M   'P 1'
#
loop_
_entity.id
_entity.type
_entity.pdbx_description
1 polymer ?
#
loop_
_entity_poly.entity_id
_entity_poly.type
_entity_poly.pdbx_seq_one_letter_code
_entity_poly.pdbx_strand_id
1 'polypeptide(L)' 'ARGLSDSQQCRSNRGRCRRLCFHMERWEGSCSNGRQRCCR' A
#
# COMPACT_ATOMS: atom_id res chain seq x y z
N ALA A 1 -12.54 -18.94 -3.40
CA ALA A 1 -11.26 -18.33 -3.80
C ALA A 1 -11.11 -16.97 -3.11
N ARG A 2 -10.38 -16.89 -1.98
CA ARG A 2 -10.08 -15.60 -1.32
C ARG A 2 -8.91 -14.98 -2.06
N GLY A 3 -9.20 -14.16 -3.06
CA GLY A 3 -8.20 -13.36 -3.77
C GLY A 3 -7.59 -12.34 -2.80
N LEU A 4 -6.60 -12.78 -2.01
CA LEU A 4 -5.80 -11.98 -1.06
C LEU A 4 -4.80 -11.07 -1.79
N SER A 5 -5.18 -10.51 -2.94
CA SER A 5 -4.31 -9.72 -3.82
C SER A 5 -4.93 -8.39 -4.24
N ASP A 6 -5.76 -7.76 -3.40
CA ASP A 6 -6.07 -6.35 -3.59
C ASP A 6 -5.69 -5.53 -2.36
N SER A 7 -4.44 -5.07 -2.39
CA SER A 7 -4.00 -3.84 -1.72
C SER A 7 -4.27 -3.76 -0.20
N GLN A 8 -3.35 -4.31 0.61
CA GLN A 8 -3.39 -4.07 2.06
C GLN A 8 -3.54 -2.57 2.34
N GLN A 9 -4.47 -2.22 3.20
CA GLN A 9 -4.67 -0.84 3.62
C GLN A 9 -3.64 -0.51 4.70
N CYS A 10 -3.02 0.65 4.59
CA CYS A 10 -2.05 1.14 5.57
C CYS A 10 -2.53 2.46 6.17
N ARG A 11 -1.88 2.88 7.27
CA ARG A 11 -2.20 4.12 7.99
C ARG A 11 -3.69 4.21 8.37
N SER A 12 -4.22 3.14 8.98
CA SER A 12 -5.62 3.06 9.41
C SER A 12 -6.60 3.32 8.28
N ASN A 13 -6.40 2.65 7.14
CA ASN A 13 -7.28 2.73 5.98
C ASN A 13 -7.27 4.09 5.24
N ARG A 14 -6.18 4.86 5.38
CA ARG A 14 -5.96 6.14 4.67
C ARG A 14 -4.93 6.06 3.55
N GLY A 15 -4.28 4.91 3.39
CA GLY A 15 -3.32 4.65 2.34
C GLY A 15 -3.44 3.22 1.84
N ARG A 16 -2.81 2.97 0.70
CA ARG A 16 -2.88 1.71 -0.01
C ARG A 16 -1.48 1.15 -0.22
N CYS A 17 -1.28 -0.09 0.19
CA CYS A 17 -0.04 -0.80 -0.01
C CYS A 17 0.07 -1.23 -1.47
N ARG A 18 1.08 -0.70 -2.16
CA ARG A 18 1.39 -0.97 -3.56
C ARG A 18 2.89 -1.22 -3.70
N ARG A 19 3.33 -1.88 -4.77
CA ARG A 19 4.79 -1.97 -5.03
C ARG A 19 5.39 -0.61 -5.37
N LEU A 20 4.64 0.20 -6.11
CA LEU A 20 4.98 1.57 -6.49
C LEU A 20 3.76 2.46 -6.24
N CYS A 21 4.01 3.69 -5.78
CA CYS A 21 2.98 4.70 -5.67
C CYS A 21 2.70 5.29 -7.05
N PHE A 22 1.45 5.65 -7.32
CA PHE A 22 1.16 6.43 -8.51
C PHE A 22 1.81 7.80 -8.42
N HIS A 23 2.01 8.46 -9.56
CA HIS A 23 2.61 9.79 -9.64
C HIS A 23 1.94 10.80 -8.67
N MET A 24 0.63 10.67 -8.45
CA MET A 24 -0.15 11.57 -7.60
C MET A 24 -0.24 11.11 -6.13
N GLU A 25 0.24 9.92 -5.81
CA GLU A 25 0.29 9.40 -4.43
C GLU A 25 1.65 9.72 -3.80
N ARG A 26 1.63 10.15 -2.54
CA ARG A 26 2.80 10.33 -1.69
C ARG A 26 3.17 9.02 -1.00
N TRP A 27 4.46 8.76 -0.88
CA TRP A 27 4.98 7.69 -0.04
C TRP A 27 4.85 8.06 1.44
N GLU A 28 4.12 7.26 2.21
CA GLU A 28 3.88 7.47 3.64
C GLU A 28 4.56 6.39 4.52
N GLY A 29 5.11 5.34 3.91
CA GLY A 29 5.79 4.28 4.65
C GLY A 29 5.88 2.96 3.90
N SER A 30 6.08 1.88 4.64
CA SER A 30 6.29 0.55 4.09
C SER A 30 5.22 -0.43 4.56
N CYS A 31 4.85 -1.34 3.66
CA CYS A 31 3.89 -2.41 3.87
C CYS A 31 4.54 -3.78 3.68
N SER A 32 3.88 -4.81 4.20
CA SER A 32 4.30 -6.21 4.06
C SER A 32 5.79 -6.41 4.41
N ASN A 33 6.20 -5.83 5.53
CA ASN A 33 7.58 -5.89 6.04
C ASN A 33 8.64 -5.27 5.10
N GLY A 34 8.30 -4.19 4.38
CA GLY A 34 9.21 -3.50 3.47
C GLY A 34 9.08 -3.89 2.00
N ARG A 35 8.32 -4.93 1.69
CA ARG A 35 8.15 -5.44 0.32
C ARG A 35 7.21 -4.56 -0.54
N GLN A 36 6.37 -3.76 0.11
CA GLN A 36 5.48 -2.81 -0.53
C GLN A 36 5.63 -1.43 0.10
N ARG A 37 5.14 -0.42 -0.60
CA ARG A 37 5.08 0.98 -0.19
C ARG A 37 3.65 1.31 0.21
N CYS A 38 3.49 1.99 1.33
CA CYS A 38 2.24 2.63 1.71
C CYS A 38 2.14 3.94 0.94
N CYS A 39 1.17 4.01 0.02
CA CYS A 39 0.94 5.15 -0.86
C CYS A 39 -0.37 5.83 -0.49
N ARG A 40 -0.39 7.17 -0.49
CA ARG A 40 -1.53 8.01 -0.12
C ARG A 40 -1.73 9.13 -1.12
#